data_AF-A0A6B2SCC4-F1
#
_entry.id   AF-A0A6B2SCC4-F1
#
_cell.length_a   1.000
_cell.length_b   1.000
_cell.length_c   1.000
_cell.angle_alpha   90.00
_cell.angle_beta   90.00
_cell.angle_gamma   90.00
#
_symmetry.space_group_name_H-M   'P 1'
#
loop_
_entity.id
_entity.type
_entity.pdbx_description
1 polymer ?
#
loop_
_entity_poly.entity_id
_entity_poly.type
_entity_poly.pdbx_seq_one_letter_code
_entity_poly.pdbx_strand_id
1 'polypeptide(L)'
;PVQRQVYELVLAAQEAGIAALRPGARFRDFHRAAMGVISEGLVEWGVLKGARGDLHRRYTLCGSGHMLGLDVHDCATARAETYLDGVLEEGQVLTVEPGLYLQPDDKTLPAELRGIGVRIEDDLVVTAEGARLMSGALPRTVAGIEEWMGALLDTRS
;
A
#
# COMPACT_ATOMS: atom_id res chain seq x y z
N PRO A 1 -16.62 -12.03 1.67
CA PRO A 1 -17.26 -10.86 1.02
C PRO A 1 -16.30 -10.20 0.02
N VAL A 2 -16.79 -9.57 -1.05
CA VAL A 2 -15.93 -8.96 -2.09
C VAL A 2 -15.06 -7.83 -1.52
N GLN A 3 -15.59 -7.03 -0.59
CA GLN A 3 -14.81 -6.00 0.10
C GLN A 3 -13.60 -6.58 0.85
N ARG A 4 -13.75 -7.74 1.51
CA ARG A 4 -12.65 -8.43 2.19
C ARG A 4 -11.55 -8.83 1.20
N GLN A 5 -11.93 -9.36 0.04
CA GLN A 5 -10.97 -9.76 -1.01
C GLN A 5 -10.16 -8.56 -1.53
N VAL A 6 -10.82 -7.41 -1.77
CA VAL A 6 -10.12 -6.18 -2.18
C VAL A 6 -9.20 -5.68 -1.07
N TYR A 7 -9.66 -5.71 0.17
CA TYR A 7 -8.89 -5.27 1.33
C TYR A 7 -7.65 -6.12 1.55
N GLU A 8 -7.78 -7.45 1.55
CA GLU A 8 -6.68 -8.41 1.71
C GLU A 8 -5.63 -8.24 0.62
N LEU A 9 -6.02 -7.96 -0.63
CA LEU A 9 -5.04 -7.69 -1.70
C LEU A 9 -4.22 -6.41 -1.41
N VAL A 10 -4.87 -5.35 -0.93
CA VAL A 10 -4.17 -4.10 -0.57
C VAL A 10 -3.29 -4.31 0.65
N LEU A 11 -3.74 -5.09 1.64
CA LEU A 11 -2.94 -5.45 2.82
C LEU A 11 -1.69 -6.25 2.41
N ALA A 12 -1.85 -7.28 1.59
CA ALA A 12 -0.73 -8.06 1.06
C ALA A 12 0.26 -7.19 0.25
N ALA A 13 -0.24 -6.23 -0.52
CA ALA A 13 0.60 -5.28 -1.24
C ALA A 13 1.38 -4.37 -0.28
N GLN A 14 0.75 -3.93 0.82
CA GLN A 14 1.40 -3.13 1.85
C GLN A 14 2.50 -3.93 2.53
N GLU A 15 2.22 -5.17 2.93
CA GLU A 15 3.19 -6.08 3.55
C GLU A 15 4.40 -6.34 2.64
N ALA A 16 4.16 -6.56 1.34
CA ALA A 16 5.24 -6.72 0.37
C ALA A 16 6.07 -5.44 0.20
N GLY A 17 5.44 -4.27 0.23
CA GLY A 17 6.14 -2.98 0.25
C GLY A 17 7.01 -2.82 1.48
N ILE A 18 6.45 -3.04 2.67
CA ILE A 18 7.16 -2.96 3.95
C ILE A 18 8.36 -3.91 3.99
N ALA A 19 8.19 -5.15 3.52
CA ALA A 19 9.26 -6.15 3.50
C ALA A 19 10.45 -5.77 2.58
N ALA A 20 10.25 -4.87 1.62
CA ALA A 20 11.30 -4.38 0.74
C ALA A 20 12.12 -3.22 1.35
N LEU A 21 11.67 -2.63 2.47
CA LEU A 21 12.34 -1.52 3.12
C LEU A 21 13.54 -1.99 3.94
N ARG A 22 14.72 -1.51 3.56
CA ARG A 22 15.99 -1.73 4.27
C ARG A 22 17.06 -0.75 3.78
N PRO A 23 18.12 -0.51 4.55
CA PRO A 23 19.26 0.27 4.09
C PRO A 23 19.84 -0.30 2.78
N GLY A 24 20.17 0.59 1.84
CA GLY A 24 20.73 0.25 0.53
C GLY A 24 19.72 -0.23 -0.51
N ALA A 25 18.46 -0.51 -0.14
CA ALA A 25 17.39 -0.73 -1.14
C ALA A 25 17.10 0.56 -1.90
N ARG A 26 16.70 0.50 -3.17
CA ARG A 26 16.31 1.72 -3.90
C ARG A 26 14.96 2.20 -3.39
N PHE A 27 14.75 3.50 -3.34
CA PHE A 27 13.46 4.08 -2.92
C PHE A 27 12.29 3.49 -3.71
N ARG A 28 12.45 3.23 -5.01
CA ARG A 28 11.38 2.67 -5.86
C ARG A 28 11.06 1.19 -5.63
N ASP A 29 11.88 0.45 -4.88
CA ASP A 29 11.75 -1.01 -4.80
C ASP A 29 10.51 -1.44 -4.00
N PHE A 30 10.14 -0.71 -2.95
CA PHE A 30 8.92 -1.00 -2.19
C PHE A 30 7.64 -0.77 -3.00
N HIS A 31 7.61 0.31 -3.81
CA HIS A 31 6.50 0.56 -4.74
C HIS A 31 6.38 -0.58 -5.75
N ARG A 32 7.50 -1.05 -6.32
CA ARG A 32 7.49 -2.19 -7.26
C ARG A 32 7.01 -3.47 -6.61
N ALA A 33 7.43 -3.74 -5.37
CA ALA A 33 6.97 -4.91 -4.62
C ALA A 33 5.44 -4.87 -4.40
N ALA A 34 4.91 -3.74 -3.93
CA ALA A 34 3.48 -3.55 -3.73
C ALA A 34 2.67 -3.67 -5.03
N MET A 35 3.13 -3.02 -6.11
CA MET A 35 2.44 -3.08 -7.41
C MET A 35 2.53 -4.46 -8.07
N GLY A 36 3.57 -5.24 -7.80
CA GLY A 36 3.67 -6.63 -8.22
C GLY A 36 2.52 -7.46 -7.66
N VAL A 37 2.29 -7.38 -6.34
CA VAL A 37 1.18 -8.07 -5.67
C VAL A 37 -0.18 -7.63 -6.24
N ILE A 38 -0.42 -6.32 -6.39
CA ILE A 38 -1.67 -5.82 -6.99
C ILE A 38 -1.85 -6.35 -8.41
N SER A 39 -0.79 -6.32 -9.22
CA SER A 39 -0.85 -6.80 -10.61
C SER A 39 -1.19 -8.29 -10.68
N GLU A 40 -0.58 -9.10 -9.82
CA GLU A 40 -0.85 -10.54 -9.73
C GLU A 40 -2.29 -10.82 -9.26
N GLY A 41 -2.76 -10.14 -8.22
CA GLY A 41 -4.13 -10.30 -7.72
C GLY A 41 -5.19 -9.89 -8.77
N LEU A 42 -4.95 -8.82 -9.52
CA LEU A 42 -5.85 -8.41 -10.61
C LEU A 42 -5.84 -9.39 -11.78
N VAL A 43 -4.74 -10.11 -12.04
CA VAL A 43 -4.71 -11.21 -13.01
C VAL A 43 -5.52 -12.39 -12.51
N GLU A 44 -5.37 -12.76 -11.25
CA GLU A 44 -6.12 -13.85 -10.63
C GLU A 44 -7.64 -13.61 -10.70
N TRP A 45 -8.08 -12.36 -10.53
CA TRP A 45 -9.49 -11.99 -10.66
C TRP A 45 -9.97 -11.86 -12.11
N GLY A 46 -9.08 -12.08 -13.09
CA GLY A 46 -9.38 -11.94 -14.52
C GLY A 46 -9.57 -10.49 -14.99
N VAL A 47 -9.20 -9.50 -14.15
CA VAL A 47 -9.26 -8.06 -14.50
C VAL A 47 -8.12 -7.71 -15.46
N LEU A 48 -6.92 -8.25 -15.22
CA LEU A 48 -5.77 -8.09 -16.09
C LEU A 48 -5.47 -9.39 -16.84
N LYS A 49 -4.98 -9.27 -18.08
CA LYS A 49 -4.54 -10.43 -18.89
C LYS A 49 -3.15 -10.92 -18.51
N GLY A 50 -2.39 -10.16 -17.74
CA GLY A 50 -1.06 -10.50 -17.26
C GLY A 50 -0.51 -9.43 -16.33
N ALA A 51 0.42 -9.83 -15.47
CA ALA A 51 0.96 -8.98 -14.40
C ALA A 51 2.15 -8.11 -14.86
N ARG A 52 2.57 -8.24 -16.13
CA ARG A 52 3.72 -7.52 -16.67
C ARG A 52 3.37 -6.08 -17.02
N GLY A 53 4.30 -5.19 -16.71
CA GLY A 53 4.22 -3.77 -17.04
C GLY A 53 3.29 -3.00 -16.11
N ASP A 54 2.76 -1.90 -16.62
CA ASP A 54 2.14 -0.84 -15.83
C ASP A 54 0.60 -0.88 -15.89
N LEU A 55 0.00 -2.02 -16.27
CA LEU A 55 -1.45 -2.12 -16.46
C LEU A 55 -2.25 -1.90 -15.16
N HIS A 56 -1.65 -2.21 -14.00
CA HIS A 56 -2.23 -1.92 -12.69
C HIS A 56 -2.48 -0.42 -12.47
N ARG A 57 -1.75 0.48 -13.16
CA ARG A 57 -1.87 1.93 -13.01
C ARG A 57 -3.24 2.49 -13.39
N ARG A 58 -4.05 1.70 -14.10
CA ARG A 58 -5.46 2.03 -14.33
C ARG A 58 -6.29 2.06 -13.03
N TYR A 59 -5.86 1.30 -12.02
CA TYR A 59 -6.59 1.09 -10.76
C TYR A 59 -5.83 1.64 -9.54
N THR A 60 -4.64 2.21 -9.73
CA THR A 60 -3.83 2.84 -8.68
C THR A 60 -3.56 4.30 -9.03
N LEU A 61 -3.99 5.24 -8.19
CA LEU A 61 -4.00 6.67 -8.53
C LEU A 61 -2.70 7.42 -8.19
N CYS A 62 -1.90 6.89 -7.26
CA CYS A 62 -0.69 7.54 -6.74
C CYS A 62 0.44 6.52 -6.55
N GLY A 63 1.63 7.02 -6.18
CA GLY A 63 2.73 6.17 -5.72
C GLY A 63 2.37 5.44 -4.42
N SER A 64 3.17 4.45 -4.04
CA SER A 64 2.93 3.67 -2.82
C SER A 64 3.44 4.33 -1.55
N GLY A 65 3.98 5.54 -1.61
CA GLY A 65 4.48 6.27 -0.45
C GLY A 65 5.48 7.37 -0.77
N HIS A 66 5.86 8.12 0.26
CA HIS A 66 6.78 9.25 0.21
C HIS A 66 7.59 9.36 1.51
N MET A 67 8.70 10.10 1.51
CA MET A 67 9.38 10.47 2.77
C MET A 67 8.45 11.29 3.66
N LEU A 68 8.62 11.14 4.97
CA LEU A 68 7.82 11.81 5.99
C LEU A 68 8.74 12.42 7.04
N GLY A 69 8.48 13.67 7.44
CA GLY A 69 9.29 14.37 8.41
C GLY A 69 8.65 15.68 8.86
N LEU A 70 9.35 16.80 8.69
CA LEU A 70 8.79 18.12 9.04
C LEU A 70 7.62 18.51 8.13
N ASP A 71 7.68 18.08 6.87
CA ASP A 71 6.59 18.16 5.91
C ASP A 71 5.95 16.78 5.71
N VAL A 72 4.65 16.77 5.35
CA VAL A 72 3.92 15.52 5.06
C VAL A 72 4.57 14.80 3.87
N HIS A 73 4.77 15.50 2.76
CA HIS A 73 5.62 15.02 1.66
C HIS A 73 7.02 15.60 1.83
N ASP A 74 7.78 15.05 2.78
CA ASP A 74 9.14 15.51 3.02
C ASP A 74 10.03 15.27 1.80
N CYS A 75 11.05 16.09 1.63
CA CYS A 75 11.98 16.03 0.49
C CYS A 75 11.31 16.14 -0.89
N ALA A 76 10.07 16.64 -1.00
CA ALA A 76 9.38 16.75 -2.29
C ALA A 76 10.12 17.63 -3.33
N THR A 77 10.97 18.55 -2.87
CA THR A 77 11.82 19.41 -3.71
C THR A 77 13.26 18.88 -3.85
N ALA A 78 13.58 17.74 -3.23
CA ALA A 78 14.88 17.11 -3.33
C ALA A 78 15.15 16.64 -4.77
N ARG A 79 16.43 16.60 -5.12
CA ARG A 79 16.89 16.09 -6.42
C ARG A 79 16.50 14.61 -6.57
N ALA A 80 16.01 14.23 -7.75
CA ALA A 80 15.53 12.86 -8.00
C ALA A 80 16.61 11.82 -7.70
N GLU A 81 17.87 12.11 -8.02
CA GLU A 81 19.02 11.23 -7.77
C GLU A 81 19.26 10.94 -6.29
N THR A 82 18.83 11.85 -5.41
CA THR A 82 18.96 11.71 -3.95
C THR A 82 17.70 11.13 -3.32
N TYR A 83 16.54 11.28 -4.00
CA TYR A 83 15.25 10.81 -3.50
C TYR A 83 14.71 9.63 -4.31
N LEU A 84 13.93 9.89 -5.36
CA LEU A 84 13.21 8.86 -6.13
C LEU A 84 14.11 7.80 -6.76
N ASP A 85 15.33 8.18 -7.15
CA ASP A 85 16.35 7.30 -7.74
C ASP A 85 17.49 6.98 -6.77
N GLY A 86 17.36 7.45 -5.51
CA GLY A 86 18.29 7.19 -4.43
C GLY A 86 18.08 5.83 -3.75
N VAL A 87 18.90 5.57 -2.74
CA VAL A 87 18.78 4.42 -1.85
C VAL A 87 18.30 4.85 -0.47
N LEU A 88 17.63 3.93 0.22
CA LEU A 88 17.21 4.12 1.59
C LEU A 88 18.41 4.03 2.54
N GLU A 89 18.42 4.89 3.54
CA GLU A 89 19.42 4.92 4.61
C GLU A 89 18.74 4.71 5.96
N GLU A 90 19.49 4.16 6.93
CA GLU A 90 19.01 4.01 8.30
C GLU A 90 18.57 5.37 8.88
N GLY A 91 17.44 5.38 9.58
CA GLY A 91 16.86 6.58 10.19
C GLY A 91 15.93 7.37 9.27
N GLN A 92 15.89 7.08 7.97
CA GLN A 92 14.89 7.69 7.08
C GLN A 92 13.48 7.20 7.44
N VAL A 93 12.51 8.10 7.31
CA VAL A 93 11.10 7.85 7.62
C VAL A 93 10.28 8.05 6.36
N LEU A 94 9.36 7.12 6.09
CA LEU A 94 8.51 7.13 4.91
C LEU A 94 7.16 6.43 5.15
N THR A 95 6.19 6.76 4.32
CA THR A 95 4.89 6.07 4.25
C THR A 95 4.98 4.82 3.37
N VAL A 96 4.16 3.81 3.69
CA VAL A 96 3.79 2.73 2.76
C VAL A 96 2.26 2.64 2.69
N GLU A 97 1.73 3.07 1.56
CA GLU A 97 0.31 3.40 1.32
C GLU A 97 -0.26 2.89 -0.01
N PRO A 98 -0.07 1.62 -0.40
CA PRO A 98 -0.70 1.12 -1.62
C PRO A 98 -2.23 1.25 -1.54
N GLY A 99 -2.83 1.57 -2.68
CA GLY A 99 -4.28 1.69 -2.80
C GLY A 99 -4.79 1.14 -4.12
N LEU A 100 -6.00 0.58 -4.07
CA LEU A 100 -6.71 0.02 -5.21
C LEU A 100 -8.09 0.66 -5.32
N TYR A 101 -8.39 1.26 -6.47
CA TYR A 101 -9.57 2.08 -6.70
C TYR A 101 -10.31 1.57 -7.95
N LEU A 102 -11.40 0.84 -7.73
CA LEU A 102 -12.18 0.17 -8.76
C LEU A 102 -13.38 1.05 -9.11
N GLN A 103 -13.30 1.77 -10.23
CA GLN A 103 -14.27 2.81 -10.58
C GLN A 103 -15.69 2.24 -10.76
N PRO A 104 -16.74 2.94 -10.29
CA PRO A 104 -18.11 2.45 -10.32
C PRO A 104 -18.66 2.26 -11.75
N ASP A 105 -18.19 3.05 -12.71
CA ASP A 105 -18.62 3.06 -14.11
C ASP A 105 -17.72 2.25 -15.05
N ASP A 106 -16.65 1.63 -14.53
CA ASP A 106 -15.75 0.82 -15.34
C ASP A 106 -16.38 -0.53 -15.72
N LYS A 107 -16.93 -0.59 -16.93
CA LYS A 107 -17.55 -1.79 -17.49
C LYS A 107 -16.56 -2.94 -17.77
N THR A 108 -15.25 -2.70 -17.69
CA THR A 108 -14.24 -3.75 -17.83
C THR A 108 -14.02 -4.53 -16.53
N LEU A 109 -14.51 -4.02 -15.39
CA LEU A 109 -14.48 -4.71 -14.11
C LEU A 109 -15.71 -5.62 -13.94
N PRO A 110 -15.57 -6.76 -13.23
CA PRO A 110 -16.71 -7.50 -12.66
C PRO A 110 -17.61 -6.56 -11.86
N ALA A 111 -18.93 -6.73 -11.97
CA ALA A 111 -19.90 -5.77 -11.43
C ALA A 111 -19.81 -5.62 -9.91
N GLU A 112 -19.50 -6.71 -9.22
CA GLU A 112 -19.35 -6.83 -7.77
C GLU A 112 -18.13 -6.09 -7.21
N LEU A 113 -17.11 -5.82 -8.05
CA LEU A 113 -15.90 -5.11 -7.67
C LEU A 113 -16.03 -3.58 -7.81
N ARG A 114 -17.01 -3.11 -8.59
CA ARG A 114 -17.16 -1.69 -8.94
C ARG A 114 -17.54 -0.86 -7.73
N GLY A 115 -16.93 0.32 -7.63
CA GLY A 115 -17.17 1.29 -6.56
C GLY A 115 -16.41 1.00 -5.26
N ILE A 116 -15.54 -0.02 -5.23
CA ILE A 116 -14.71 -0.33 -4.06
C ILE A 116 -13.37 0.41 -4.20
N GLY A 117 -13.04 1.20 -3.19
CA GLY A 117 -11.73 1.85 -3.04
C GLY A 117 -11.13 1.52 -1.68
N VAL A 118 -9.90 1.04 -1.65
CA VAL A 118 -9.16 0.73 -0.42
C VAL A 118 -7.76 1.30 -0.52
N ARG A 119 -7.29 1.97 0.53
CA ARG A 119 -5.88 2.30 0.78
C ARG A 119 -5.58 1.95 2.22
N ILE A 120 -4.42 1.35 2.47
CA ILE A 120 -3.91 1.07 3.81
C ILE A 120 -2.53 1.71 3.88
N GLU A 121 -2.34 2.57 4.87
CA GLU A 121 -1.20 3.47 4.99
C GLU A 121 -0.60 3.34 6.39
N ASP A 122 0.72 3.23 6.45
CA ASP A 122 1.48 3.18 7.69
C ASP A 122 2.79 3.96 7.55
N ASP A 123 3.26 4.49 8.69
CA ASP A 123 4.52 5.21 8.81
C ASP A 123 5.61 4.25 9.29
N LEU A 124 6.74 4.24 8.58
CA LEU A 124 7.87 3.38 8.88
C LEU A 124 9.15 4.19 9.00
N VAL A 125 10.01 3.76 9.93
CA VAL A 125 11.40 4.20 10.01
C VAL A 125 12.31 3.07 9.56
N VAL A 126 13.23 3.35 8.65
CA VAL A 126 14.27 2.41 8.21
C VAL A 126 15.25 2.19 9.36
N THR A 127 15.50 0.93 9.70
CA THR A 127 16.46 0.50 10.74
C THR A 127 17.63 -0.24 10.10
N ALA A 128 18.68 -0.57 10.86
CA ALA A 128 19.82 -1.33 10.35
C ALA A 128 19.43 -2.67 9.68
N GLU A 129 18.38 -3.34 10.18
CA GLU A 129 17.94 -4.66 9.69
C GLU A 129 16.74 -4.61 8.73
N GLY A 130 16.12 -3.46 8.50
CA GLY A 130 14.90 -3.37 7.71
C GLY A 130 14.11 -2.08 7.96
N ALA A 131 12.87 -2.22 8.39
CA ALA A 131 12.04 -1.10 8.80
C ALA A 131 11.17 -1.45 10.02
N ARG A 132 10.89 -0.44 10.83
CA ARG A 132 10.02 -0.52 12.00
C ARG A 132 8.77 0.30 11.77
N LEU A 133 7.62 -0.34 11.94
CA LEU A 133 6.31 0.29 11.97
C LEU A 133 6.17 1.25 13.16
N MET A 134 5.70 2.47 12.91
CA MET A 134 5.47 3.49 13.94
C MET A 134 3.98 3.72 14.24
N SER A 135 3.11 3.46 13.27
CA SER A 135 1.65 3.67 13.33
C SER A 135 0.84 2.44 13.74
N GLY A 136 1.48 1.39 14.26
CA GLY A 136 0.86 0.09 14.55
C GLY A 136 -0.11 0.03 15.75
N ALA A 137 -0.53 1.18 16.29
CA ALA A 137 -1.50 1.23 17.39
C ALA A 137 -2.94 0.93 16.93
N LEU A 138 -3.23 1.07 15.64
CA LEU A 138 -4.52 0.76 15.04
C LEU A 138 -4.44 -0.57 14.27
N PRO A 139 -5.49 -1.41 14.32
CA PRO A 139 -5.50 -2.65 13.55
C PRO A 139 -5.64 -2.36 12.05
N ARG A 140 -4.86 -3.09 11.25
CA ARG A 140 -4.97 -3.11 9.78
C ARG A 140 -5.30 -4.48 9.21
N THR A 141 -5.33 -5.52 10.03
CA THR A 141 -5.76 -6.85 9.55
C THR A 141 -7.28 -6.88 9.54
N VAL A 142 -7.88 -7.63 8.61
CA VAL A 142 -9.34 -7.77 8.56
C VAL A 142 -9.89 -8.25 9.89
N ALA A 143 -9.27 -9.28 10.47
CA ALA A 143 -9.67 -9.81 11.78
C ALA A 143 -9.53 -8.76 12.90
N GLY A 144 -8.43 -8.02 12.94
CA GLY A 144 -8.21 -6.98 13.96
C GLY A 144 -9.21 -5.82 13.84
N ILE A 145 -9.59 -5.45 12.61
CA ILE A 145 -10.62 -4.43 12.38
C ILE A 145 -11.99 -4.94 12.80
N GLU A 146 -12.37 -6.15 12.39
CA GLU A 146 -13.66 -6.75 12.75
C GLU A 146 -13.82 -6.91 14.27
N GLU A 147 -12.76 -7.35 14.96
CA GLU A 147 -12.74 -7.46 16.42
C GLU A 147 -12.87 -6.09 17.10
N TRP A 148 -12.05 -5.11 16.68
CA TRP A 148 -12.07 -3.76 17.27
C TRP A 148 -13.42 -3.07 17.09
N MET A 149 -14.00 -3.15 15.89
CA MET A 149 -15.32 -2.59 15.60
C MET A 149 -16.43 -3.33 16.35
N GLY A 150 -16.34 -4.66 16.48
CA GLY A 150 -17.27 -5.45 17.29
C GLY A 150 -17.33 -4.99 18.74
N ALA A 151 -16.16 -4.83 19.38
CA ALA A 151 -16.08 -4.36 20.77
C ALA A 151 -16.67 -2.95 20.96
N LEU A 152 -16.53 -2.05 19.97
CA LEU A 152 -17.12 -0.71 20.02
C LEU A 152 -18.64 -0.70 19.86
N LEU A 153 -19.21 -1.72 19.20
CA LEU A 153 -20.67 -1.87 19.09
C LEU A 153 -21.25 -2.47 20.36
N ASP A 154 -20.58 -3.46 20.96
CA ASP A 154 -21.02 -4.11 22.20
C ASP A 154 -20.93 -3.18 23.42
N THR A 155 -19.96 -2.26 23.45
CA THR A 155 -19.85 -1.25 24.52
C THR A 155 -20.93 -0.16 24.46
N ARG A 156 -21.72 -0.10 23.39
CA ARG A 156 -22.83 0.85 23.20
C ARG A 156 -24.22 0.24 23.45
N SER A 157 -24.29 -1.07 23.74
CA SER A 157 -25.52 -1.79 24.14
C SER A 157 -25.59 -1.99 25.64
#